data_AF-A0A1L7VLD2-F1
#
_entry.id   AF-A0A1L7VLD2-F1
#
_cell.length_a   1.000
_cell.length_b   1.000
_cell.length_c   1.000
_cell.angle_alpha   90.00
_cell.angle_beta   90.00
_cell.angle_gamma   90.00
#
_symmetry.space_group_name_H-M   'P 1'
#
loop_
_entity.id
_entity.type
_entity.pdbx_description
1 polymer ?
#
loop_
_entity_poly.entity_id
_entity_poly.type
_entity_poly.pdbx_seq_one_letter_code
_entity_poly.pdbx_strand_id
1 'polypeptide(L)'
;MLTDFPNEIQCQIIRLLDPVGLISVSQSSRHFRRLVNPQKGHLVERLLQVELSTEHGGPTLTYRSRDSRLEPSWQDAAWESMRWACTSCLRLLSNKFFDNQSLLRLSYRKPLPNSDAAQMITTWEPRPNWRPQDRLAPGSEAYQLEKSRRRIYSFAVTKGVMCDVEGDPAEHLDILNVTVLAGFEKLFEKEFRDMDDDEQLELFDKIALLIENDDCGKKRYLRKCIECKFRKGSLSHRLVGDRGSQSFPVIPSRRVGFKSDLDRNFPGFLGTLKSEQPFVESHSVGVYLYTMYMARCSRCERWQEIRSFRLEGHRWGWRHGISEEAESPGKKHDTSFCNKCLADTRGREQLTETLTKWILALLDKRLSLYVSQLFHLLNTQYYTPVYHLPQAEAEEWGVLLQQTPRVILGLTSGLSREDLDLINTRRRQWKDLLDRAKKSDAENPQYQVLDNLYDKWIRRSDAIEEKWKSLMFCREEIKDNPELLADWALGRDGAAFT
;
A
#
# COMPACT_ATOMS: atom_id res chain seq x y z
N MET A 1 48.67 -12.22 -19.77
CA MET A 1 48.96 -10.89 -19.21
C MET A 1 48.83 -10.87 -17.70
N LEU A 2 47.64 -10.99 -17.09
CA LEU A 2 47.52 -10.89 -15.62
C LEU A 2 48.14 -12.09 -14.87
N THR A 3 48.18 -13.26 -15.51
CA THR A 3 48.84 -14.49 -15.01
C THR A 3 50.36 -14.45 -14.98
N ASP A 4 50.96 -13.49 -15.70
CA ASP A 4 52.40 -13.45 -15.94
C ASP A 4 53.14 -12.62 -14.89
N PHE A 5 52.38 -11.88 -14.07
CA PHE A 5 52.90 -11.13 -12.93
C PHE A 5 53.09 -12.03 -11.70
N PRO A 6 54.05 -11.72 -10.80
CA PRO A 6 54.14 -12.32 -9.48
C PRO A 6 52.85 -12.17 -8.67
N ASN A 7 52.58 -13.11 -7.76
CA ASN A 7 51.36 -13.13 -6.95
C ASN A 7 51.18 -11.83 -6.16
N GLU A 8 52.26 -11.18 -5.71
CA GLU A 8 52.23 -9.92 -4.98
C GLU A 8 51.60 -8.81 -5.82
N ILE A 9 51.99 -8.69 -7.09
CA ILE A 9 51.43 -7.71 -8.02
C ILE A 9 49.98 -8.07 -8.36
N GLN A 10 49.69 -9.36 -8.57
CA GLN A 10 48.32 -9.83 -8.80
C GLN A 10 47.41 -9.46 -7.62
N CYS A 11 47.85 -9.67 -6.37
CA CYS A 11 47.12 -9.29 -5.18
C CYS A 11 46.89 -7.77 -5.11
N GLN A 12 47.90 -6.94 -5.42
CA GLN A 12 47.72 -5.49 -5.45
C GLN A 12 46.67 -5.03 -6.46
N ILE A 13 46.62 -5.66 -7.64
CA ILE A 13 45.58 -5.38 -8.64
C ILE A 13 44.20 -5.85 -8.14
N ILE A 14 44.12 -7.06 -7.58
CA ILE A 14 42.85 -7.63 -7.09
C ILE A 14 42.24 -6.78 -5.97
N ARG A 15 43.06 -6.16 -5.10
CA ARG A 15 42.60 -5.23 -4.04
C ARG A 15 41.88 -3.99 -4.55
N LEU A 16 42.03 -3.65 -5.83
CA LEU A 16 41.41 -2.49 -6.46
C LEU A 16 40.12 -2.86 -7.22
N LEU A 17 39.82 -4.15 -7.37
CA LEU A 17 38.61 -4.59 -8.03
C LEU A 17 37.39 -4.26 -7.19
N ASP A 18 36.26 -4.05 -7.86
CA ASP A 18 34.97 -4.03 -7.22
C ASP A 18 34.51 -5.47 -6.89
N PRO A 19 33.47 -5.66 -6.07
CA PRO A 19 33.01 -6.99 -5.70
C PRO A 19 32.60 -7.88 -6.89
N VAL A 20 32.12 -7.28 -7.99
CA VAL A 20 31.78 -8.01 -9.21
C VAL A 20 33.05 -8.51 -9.90
N GLY A 21 34.03 -7.63 -10.12
CA GLY A 21 35.32 -7.94 -10.72
C GLY A 21 36.09 -9.01 -9.94
N LEU A 22 36.12 -8.93 -8.61
CA LEU A 22 36.78 -9.92 -7.75
C LEU A 22 36.29 -11.34 -8.02
N ILE A 23 34.97 -11.54 -8.00
CA ILE A 23 34.37 -12.86 -8.21
C ILE A 23 34.54 -13.29 -9.66
N SER A 24 34.38 -12.38 -10.63
CA SER A 24 34.61 -12.68 -12.05
C SER A 24 36.04 -13.17 -12.30
N VAL A 25 37.05 -12.51 -11.72
CA VAL A 25 38.45 -12.96 -11.79
C VAL A 25 38.64 -14.31 -11.11
N SER A 26 38.05 -14.54 -9.93
CA SER A 26 38.11 -15.85 -9.25
C SER A 26 37.48 -16.99 -10.06
N GLN A 27 36.55 -16.67 -10.98
CA GLN A 27 35.88 -17.63 -11.84
C GLN A 27 36.60 -17.87 -13.16
N SER A 28 37.50 -16.98 -13.59
CA SER A 28 38.18 -17.07 -14.88
C SER A 28 39.23 -18.18 -14.95
N SER A 29 39.89 -18.53 -13.83
CA SER A 29 40.89 -19.60 -13.79
C SER A 29 41.00 -20.30 -12.44
N ARG A 30 41.56 -21.52 -12.42
CA ARG A 30 41.85 -22.24 -11.16
C ARG A 30 42.90 -21.52 -10.31
N HIS A 31 43.85 -20.84 -10.93
CA HIS A 31 44.87 -20.04 -10.26
C HIS A 31 44.24 -18.91 -9.46
N PHE A 32 43.45 -18.05 -10.12
CA PHE A 32 42.79 -16.93 -9.46
C PHE A 32 41.73 -17.38 -8.46
N ARG A 33 41.05 -18.51 -8.70
CA ARG A 33 40.15 -19.09 -7.69
C ARG A 33 40.87 -19.42 -6.38
N ARG A 34 42.06 -20.01 -6.48
CA ARG A 34 42.89 -20.35 -5.31
C ARG A 34 43.47 -19.10 -4.65
N LEU A 35 43.93 -18.13 -5.46
CA LEU A 35 44.51 -16.88 -4.96
C LEU A 35 43.47 -16.04 -4.22
N VAL A 36 42.29 -15.85 -4.80
CA VAL A 36 41.20 -15.07 -4.20
C VAL A 36 40.53 -15.83 -3.05
N ASN A 37 40.31 -17.14 -3.21
CA ASN A 37 39.59 -17.98 -2.24
C ASN A 37 38.27 -17.36 -1.75
N PRO A 38 37.29 -17.14 -2.64
CA PRO A 38 36.10 -16.35 -2.33
C PRO A 38 35.25 -17.01 -1.23
N GLN A 39 34.98 -16.25 -0.17
CA GLN A 39 34.09 -16.66 0.90
C GLN A 39 32.65 -16.18 0.67
N LYS A 40 31.73 -16.63 1.54
CA LYS A 40 30.33 -16.19 1.49
C LYS A 40 30.18 -14.66 1.59
N GLY A 41 31.02 -13.99 2.38
CA GLY A 41 31.03 -12.53 2.48
C GLY A 41 31.25 -11.87 1.11
N HIS A 42 32.25 -12.31 0.36
CA HIS A 42 32.55 -11.78 -0.98
C HIS A 42 31.41 -12.05 -1.99
N LEU A 43 30.72 -13.19 -1.87
CA LEU A 43 29.53 -13.47 -2.68
C LEU A 43 28.35 -12.55 -2.34
N VAL A 44 28.19 -12.20 -1.06
CA VAL A 44 27.20 -11.20 -0.62
C VAL A 44 27.55 -9.83 -1.17
N GLU A 45 28.81 -9.41 -1.07
CA GLU A 45 29.28 -8.12 -1.59
C GLU A 45 29.02 -7.99 -3.09
N ARG A 46 29.38 -9.02 -3.86
CA ARG A 46 29.02 -9.09 -5.28
C ARG A 46 27.53 -8.92 -5.49
N LEU A 47 26.71 -9.70 -4.78
CA LEU A 47 25.26 -9.66 -4.96
C LEU A 47 24.66 -8.28 -4.66
N LEU A 48 25.17 -7.60 -3.63
CA LEU A 48 24.77 -6.25 -3.26
C LEU A 48 25.20 -5.21 -4.30
N GLN A 49 26.31 -5.42 -5.00
CA GLN A 49 26.74 -4.56 -6.10
C GLN A 49 25.91 -4.80 -7.36
N VAL A 50 25.66 -6.07 -7.70
CA VAL A 50 24.80 -6.45 -8.84
C VAL A 50 23.37 -5.92 -8.65
N GLU A 51 22.85 -5.86 -7.41
CA GLU A 51 21.55 -5.25 -7.09
C GLU A 51 21.44 -3.76 -7.51
N LEU A 52 22.56 -3.05 -7.63
CA LEU A 52 22.60 -1.64 -8.01
C LEU A 52 22.69 -1.41 -9.52
N SER A 53 23.03 -2.46 -10.29
CA SER A 53 23.02 -2.36 -11.76
C SER A 53 21.58 -2.19 -12.26
N THR A 54 21.40 -1.34 -13.27
CA THR A 54 20.08 -1.16 -13.91
C THR A 54 19.61 -2.44 -14.59
N GLU A 55 20.54 -3.20 -15.19
CA GLU A 55 20.27 -4.46 -15.89
C GLU A 55 19.68 -5.55 -14.98
N HIS A 56 20.27 -5.76 -13.80
CA HIS A 56 19.85 -6.86 -12.91
C HIS A 56 19.02 -6.40 -11.72
N GLY A 57 19.28 -5.18 -11.24
CA GLY A 57 18.64 -4.57 -10.08
C GLY A 57 17.37 -3.79 -10.42
N GLY A 58 17.19 -3.40 -11.67
CA GLY A 58 16.14 -2.47 -12.11
C GLY A 58 16.48 -1.00 -11.79
N PRO A 59 15.53 -0.09 -12.03
CA PRO A 59 15.77 1.35 -11.93
C PRO A 59 16.11 1.82 -10.51
N THR A 60 16.77 2.97 -10.42
CA THR A 60 17.07 3.65 -9.16
C THR A 60 15.78 4.10 -8.49
N LEU A 61 15.70 3.89 -7.18
CA LEU A 61 14.57 4.29 -6.35
C LEU A 61 14.92 5.58 -5.61
N THR A 62 14.17 6.63 -5.91
CA THR A 62 14.23 7.89 -5.17
C THR A 62 13.08 7.90 -4.17
N TYR A 63 13.41 7.99 -2.88
CA TYR A 63 12.41 8.06 -1.83
C TYR A 63 12.66 9.30 -0.98
N ARG A 64 11.75 10.27 -1.10
CA ARG A 64 11.73 11.45 -0.25
C ARG A 64 10.99 11.10 1.04
N SER A 65 11.75 10.99 2.10
CA SER A 65 11.26 10.46 3.37
C SER A 65 10.25 11.37 4.07
N ARG A 66 10.29 12.69 3.79
CA ARG A 66 9.40 13.70 4.39
C ARG A 66 7.92 13.44 4.11
N ASP A 67 7.56 13.36 2.83
CA ASP A 67 6.19 13.17 2.37
C ASP A 67 5.94 11.74 1.88
N SER A 68 6.89 10.83 2.10
CA SER A 68 6.89 9.47 1.57
C SER A 68 6.74 9.41 0.04
N ARG A 69 7.11 10.47 -0.68
CA ARG A 69 7.08 10.48 -2.15
C ARG A 69 8.13 9.51 -2.66
N LEU A 70 7.67 8.62 -3.53
CA LEU A 70 8.44 7.51 -4.05
C LEU A 70 8.42 7.57 -5.57
N GLU A 71 9.60 7.58 -6.17
CA GLU A 71 9.80 7.56 -7.61
C GLU A 71 10.73 6.41 -7.98
N PRO A 72 10.27 5.46 -8.81
CA PRO A 72 8.91 5.32 -9.36
C PRO A 72 7.87 4.99 -8.28
N SER A 73 6.62 5.46 -8.47
CA SER A 73 5.52 5.23 -7.50
C SER A 73 5.20 3.74 -7.36
N TRP A 74 4.57 3.32 -6.26
CA TRP A 74 4.19 1.91 -6.03
C TRP A 74 3.31 1.29 -7.13
N GLN A 75 2.66 2.12 -7.95
CA GLN A 75 1.77 1.70 -9.04
C GLN A 75 2.50 1.57 -10.38
N ASP A 76 3.76 2.01 -10.45
CA ASP A 76 4.56 1.98 -11.67
C ASP A 76 4.99 0.55 -12.02
N ALA A 77 4.86 0.18 -13.29
CA ALA A 77 5.30 -1.11 -13.83
C ALA A 77 6.82 -1.35 -13.63
N ALA A 78 7.62 -0.29 -13.46
CA ALA A 78 9.04 -0.37 -13.16
C ALA A 78 9.35 -1.26 -11.94
N TRP A 79 8.44 -1.32 -10.95
CA TRP A 79 8.58 -2.18 -9.77
C TRP A 79 8.66 -3.67 -10.10
N GLU A 80 8.07 -4.10 -11.21
CA GLU A 80 8.13 -5.49 -11.65
C GLU A 80 9.51 -5.92 -12.11
N SER A 81 10.31 -4.98 -12.61
CA SER A 81 11.70 -5.20 -13.02
C SER A 81 12.68 -5.12 -11.85
N MET A 82 12.34 -4.35 -10.81
CA MET A 82 13.23 -4.14 -9.67
C MET A 82 13.52 -5.43 -8.90
N ARG A 83 14.78 -5.59 -8.50
CA ARG A 83 15.26 -6.72 -7.70
C ARG A 83 16.04 -6.24 -6.49
N TRP A 84 15.97 -7.06 -5.44
CA TRP A 84 16.62 -6.87 -4.16
C TRP A 84 17.36 -8.14 -3.76
N ALA A 85 18.57 -7.97 -3.23
CA ALA A 85 19.41 -9.07 -2.78
C ALA A 85 18.94 -9.66 -1.45
N CYS A 86 18.76 -10.98 -1.42
CA CYS A 86 18.69 -11.75 -0.17
C CYS A 86 20.06 -12.37 0.12
N THR A 87 20.70 -11.96 1.20
CA THR A 87 22.06 -12.42 1.54
C THR A 87 22.10 -13.83 2.14
N SER A 88 20.94 -14.38 2.50
CA SER A 88 20.84 -15.74 3.01
C SER A 88 20.77 -16.79 1.91
N CYS A 89 19.97 -16.58 0.86
CA CYS A 89 19.86 -17.49 -0.28
C CYS A 89 20.70 -17.05 -1.50
N LEU A 90 21.38 -15.91 -1.40
CA LEU A 90 22.24 -15.33 -2.44
C LEU A 90 21.53 -15.11 -3.78
N ARG A 91 20.25 -14.70 -3.74
CA ARG A 91 19.44 -14.43 -4.93
C ARG A 91 18.97 -12.99 -4.98
N LEU A 92 18.90 -12.47 -6.20
CA LEU A 92 18.11 -11.28 -6.53
C LEU A 92 16.64 -11.69 -6.67
N LEU A 93 15.77 -11.08 -5.88
CA LEU A 93 14.34 -11.39 -5.81
C LEU A 93 13.55 -10.10 -5.93
N SER A 94 12.32 -10.18 -6.44
CA SER A 94 11.41 -9.03 -6.47
C SER A 94 11.00 -8.59 -5.06
N ASN A 95 10.49 -7.36 -4.90
CA ASN A 95 10.04 -6.77 -3.62
C ASN A 95 9.00 -7.64 -2.94
N LYS A 96 8.22 -8.34 -3.77
CA LYS A 96 7.30 -9.43 -3.49
C LYS A 96 7.78 -10.44 -2.44
N PHE A 97 9.09 -10.67 -2.36
CA PHE A 97 9.73 -11.61 -1.44
C PHE A 97 10.30 -10.97 -0.17
N PHE A 98 10.06 -9.68 0.04
CA PHE A 98 10.51 -8.92 1.20
C PHE A 98 9.34 -8.21 1.88
N ASP A 99 9.55 -7.82 3.13
CA ASP A 99 8.68 -6.85 3.79
C ASP A 99 9.01 -5.46 3.22
N ASN A 100 8.06 -4.83 2.54
CA ASN A 100 8.27 -3.56 1.86
C ASN A 100 8.56 -2.41 2.82
N GLN A 101 7.99 -2.44 4.03
CA GLN A 101 8.37 -1.48 5.06
C GLN A 101 9.83 -1.68 5.45
N SER A 102 10.30 -2.93 5.52
CA SER A 102 11.72 -3.21 5.72
C SER A 102 12.59 -2.75 4.55
N LEU A 103 12.11 -2.80 3.30
CA LEU A 103 12.87 -2.34 2.12
C LEU A 103 13.03 -0.82 2.07
N LEU A 104 12.03 -0.05 2.51
CA LEU A 104 12.10 1.41 2.49
C LEU A 104 12.84 2.01 3.70
N ARG A 105 13.08 1.24 4.76
CA ARG A 105 13.90 1.71 5.88
C ARG A 105 15.28 2.13 5.39
N LEU A 106 15.71 3.32 5.80
CA LEU A 106 16.97 3.94 5.44
C LEU A 106 18.13 2.94 5.32
N SER A 107 18.38 2.18 6.39
CA SER A 107 19.52 1.25 6.44
C SER A 107 19.43 0.04 5.48
N TYR A 108 18.25 -0.33 4.97
CA TYR A 108 18.03 -1.52 4.13
C TYR A 108 17.64 -1.19 2.67
N ARG A 109 17.30 0.07 2.40
CA ARG A 109 16.99 0.60 1.08
C ARG A 109 18.21 0.50 0.16
N LYS A 110 17.99 0.54 -1.16
CA LYS A 110 19.10 0.74 -2.09
C LYS A 110 19.75 2.11 -1.79
N PRO A 111 21.10 2.19 -1.66
CA PRO A 111 21.81 3.46 -1.48
C PRO A 111 21.57 4.40 -2.66
N LEU A 112 21.80 5.68 -2.41
CA LEU A 112 21.82 6.70 -3.45
C LEU A 112 23.00 6.44 -4.41
N PRO A 113 22.85 6.78 -5.70
CA PRO A 113 23.97 6.71 -6.64
C PRO A 113 25.18 7.49 -6.11
N ASN A 114 26.38 6.96 -6.34
CA ASN A 114 27.65 7.55 -5.91
C ASN A 114 27.91 7.66 -4.41
N SER A 115 27.02 7.14 -3.54
CA SER A 115 27.37 7.06 -2.12
C SER A 115 28.40 5.97 -1.83
N ASP A 116 29.08 6.07 -0.68
CA ASP A 116 30.05 5.06 -0.23
C ASP A 116 29.46 3.64 -0.22
N ALA A 117 28.18 3.52 0.15
CA ALA A 117 27.47 2.24 0.17
C ALA A 117 27.12 1.71 -1.23
N ALA A 118 27.17 2.56 -2.27
CA ALA A 118 27.00 2.20 -3.67
C ALA A 118 28.33 1.93 -4.40
N GLN A 119 29.41 2.60 -3.98
CA GLN A 119 30.77 2.46 -4.52
C GLN A 119 31.63 1.47 -3.71
N MET A 120 30.98 0.50 -3.07
CA MET A 120 31.63 -0.44 -2.17
C MET A 120 32.77 -1.19 -2.85
N ILE A 121 33.97 -1.09 -2.30
CA ILE A 121 35.11 -1.95 -2.63
C ILE A 121 34.99 -3.26 -1.83
N THR A 122 35.52 -4.35 -2.38
CA THR A 122 35.53 -5.68 -1.73
C THR A 122 36.25 -5.67 -0.38
N THR A 123 35.83 -6.54 0.53
CA THR A 123 36.52 -6.77 1.81
C THR A 123 37.60 -7.85 1.77
N TRP A 124 37.98 -8.31 0.58
CA TRP A 124 38.92 -9.42 0.36
C TRP A 124 40.22 -9.28 1.16
N GLU A 125 40.69 -8.05 1.35
CA GLU A 125 41.65 -7.75 2.40
C GLU A 125 41.14 -6.64 3.31
N PRO A 126 41.37 -6.75 4.64
CA PRO A 126 40.93 -5.74 5.59
C PRO A 126 41.68 -4.43 5.33
N ARG A 127 40.98 -3.46 4.74
CA ARG A 127 41.45 -2.07 4.74
C ARG A 127 41.18 -1.46 6.12
N PRO A 128 42.09 -0.63 6.65
CA PRO A 128 41.89 0.04 7.94
C PRO A 128 40.64 0.94 8.00
N ASN A 129 40.05 1.29 6.84
CA ASN A 129 38.98 2.27 6.75
C ASN A 129 37.61 1.68 6.38
N TRP A 130 37.54 0.39 6.02
CA TRP A 130 36.25 -0.24 5.71
C TRP A 130 35.66 -0.74 7.01
N ARG A 131 34.81 0.08 7.63
CA ARG A 131 34.18 -0.24 8.92
C ARG A 131 33.48 -1.59 8.82
N PRO A 132 33.94 -2.64 9.54
CA PRO A 132 33.05 -3.72 9.87
C PRO A 132 31.86 -3.07 10.57
N GLN A 133 30.64 -3.28 10.07
CA GLN A 133 29.43 -2.82 10.75
C GLN A 133 29.15 -3.71 11.96
N ASP A 134 30.15 -3.83 12.81
CA ASP A 134 30.01 -4.35 14.15
C ASP A 134 29.04 -3.45 14.89
N ARG A 135 28.28 -4.06 15.80
CA ARG A 135 27.40 -3.29 16.68
C ARG A 135 28.29 -2.30 17.43
N LEU A 136 28.09 -1.01 17.16
CA LEU A 136 28.76 0.04 17.92
C LEU A 136 28.51 -0.21 19.40
N ALA A 137 29.58 -0.24 20.19
CA ALA A 137 29.48 -0.48 21.62
C ALA A 137 28.56 0.58 22.23
N PRO A 138 27.53 0.18 23.00
CA PRO A 138 26.67 1.13 23.69
C PRO A 138 27.51 2.09 24.53
N GLY A 139 27.34 3.40 24.33
CA GLY A 139 28.08 4.44 25.04
C GLY A 139 29.36 4.93 24.34
N SER A 140 29.81 4.30 23.26
CA SER A 140 30.92 4.84 22.44
C SER A 140 30.53 6.16 21.76
N GLU A 141 31.51 7.00 21.45
CA GLU A 141 31.30 8.25 20.69
C GLU A 141 30.61 8.00 19.36
N ALA A 142 31.04 6.96 18.64
CA ALA A 142 30.41 6.54 17.38
C ALA A 142 28.93 6.17 17.56
N TYR A 143 28.58 5.50 18.67
CA TYR A 143 27.19 5.16 18.98
C TYR A 143 26.35 6.41 19.26
N GLN A 144 26.88 7.38 20.00
CA GLN A 144 26.20 8.66 20.26
C GLN A 144 26.03 9.48 18.99
N LEU A 145 27.02 9.47 18.10
CA LEU A 145 26.95 10.11 16.79
C LEU A 145 25.85 9.50 15.91
N GLU A 146 25.78 8.15 15.81
CA GLU A 146 24.71 7.46 15.07
C GLU A 146 23.33 7.80 15.67
N LYS A 147 23.21 7.81 16.99
CA LYS A 147 21.96 8.16 17.69
C LYS A 147 21.53 9.61 17.41
N SER A 148 22.47 10.55 17.41
CA SER A 148 22.22 11.97 17.14
C SER A 148 21.77 12.18 15.69
N ARG A 149 22.48 11.58 14.73
CA ARG A 149 22.10 11.59 13.30
C ARG A 149 20.71 11.01 13.07
N ARG A 150 20.34 9.91 13.73
CA ARG A 150 18.97 9.35 13.64
C ARG A 150 17.90 10.31 14.17
N ARG A 151 18.18 11.07 15.22
CA ARG A 151 17.24 12.09 15.75
C ARG A 151 17.07 13.23 14.77
N ILE A 152 18.17 13.76 14.23
CA ILE A 152 18.15 14.82 13.22
C ILE A 152 17.40 14.36 11.96
N TYR A 153 17.69 13.16 11.48
CA TYR A 153 16.97 12.58 10.34
C TYR A 153 15.47 12.47 10.62
N SER A 154 15.10 11.90 11.77
CA SER A 154 13.69 11.79 12.17
C SER A 154 13.01 13.15 12.21
N PHE A 155 13.69 14.19 12.70
CA PHE A 155 13.16 15.55 12.74
C PHE A 155 12.95 16.11 11.32
N ALA A 156 13.99 16.07 10.49
CA ALA A 156 13.95 16.57 9.12
C ALA A 156 12.84 15.92 8.28
N VAL A 157 12.56 14.64 8.49
CA VAL A 157 11.54 13.90 7.72
C VAL A 157 10.13 13.90 8.33
N THR A 158 9.93 14.38 9.56
CA THR A 158 8.59 14.36 10.19
C THR A 158 8.00 15.75 10.40
N LYS A 159 8.82 16.76 10.70
CA LYS A 159 8.34 18.10 11.05
C LYS A 159 8.05 19.00 9.85
N GLY A 160 8.62 18.73 8.67
CA GLY A 160 8.18 19.38 7.42
C GLY A 160 6.76 19.00 6.95
N VAL A 161 6.09 18.08 7.64
CA VAL A 161 4.65 17.76 7.46
C VAL A 161 3.80 18.34 8.62
N MET A 162 4.44 18.83 9.68
CA MET A 162 3.81 19.29 10.92
C MET A 162 4.03 20.78 11.20
N CYS A 163 4.12 21.61 10.15
CA CYS A 163 3.95 23.06 10.31
C CYS A 163 2.55 23.43 10.86
N ASP A 164 1.64 22.46 10.98
CA ASP A 164 0.31 22.58 11.61
C ASP A 164 0.27 22.18 13.11
N VAL A 165 1.38 21.75 13.73
CA VAL A 165 1.40 21.42 15.17
C VAL A 165 1.91 22.62 15.96
N GLU A 166 1.04 23.19 16.79
CA GLU A 166 1.34 24.29 17.73
C GLU A 166 2.73 24.12 18.39
N GLY A 167 3.65 25.03 18.08
CA GLY A 167 5.00 25.13 18.64
C GLY A 167 6.02 25.71 17.65
N ASP A 168 6.93 26.58 18.12
CA ASP A 168 7.96 27.23 17.30
C ASP A 168 9.03 26.21 16.83
N PRO A 169 9.17 25.95 15.52
CA PRO A 169 10.19 25.03 14.99
C PRO A 169 11.63 25.40 15.38
N ALA A 170 11.90 26.68 15.65
CA ALA A 170 13.22 27.18 16.02
C ALA A 170 13.67 26.72 17.42
N GLU A 171 12.74 26.57 18.39
CA GLU A 171 13.05 26.08 19.74
C GLU A 171 13.57 24.64 19.76
N HIS A 172 13.39 23.90 18.66
CA HIS A 172 13.86 22.52 18.53
C HIS A 172 15.19 22.39 17.77
N LEU A 173 15.68 23.43 17.11
CA LEU A 173 17.00 23.41 16.48
C LEU A 173 18.12 23.43 17.51
N ASP A 174 17.98 24.16 18.61
CA ASP A 174 18.90 24.10 19.75
C ASP A 174 19.00 22.70 20.38
N ILE A 175 17.92 21.91 20.25
CA ILE A 175 17.86 20.51 20.70
C ILE A 175 18.55 19.57 19.69
N LEU A 176 18.62 19.98 18.42
CA LEU A 176 19.23 19.22 17.34
C LEU A 176 20.65 19.73 17.13
N ASN A 177 21.61 19.09 17.80
CA ASN A 177 23.02 19.36 17.58
C ASN A 177 23.47 18.97 16.14
N VAL A 178 23.14 19.81 15.16
CA VAL A 178 23.40 19.59 13.72
C VAL A 178 24.87 19.77 13.35
N THR A 179 25.71 20.23 14.28
CA THR A 179 27.18 20.31 14.11
C THR A 179 27.83 18.96 13.81
N VAL A 180 27.12 17.85 14.06
CA VAL A 180 27.53 16.50 13.69
C VAL A 180 27.43 16.21 12.18
N LEU A 181 26.84 17.11 11.39
CA LEU A 181 26.70 17.02 9.95
C LEU A 181 27.70 17.99 9.28
N ALA A 182 28.48 17.47 8.34
CA ALA A 182 29.41 18.29 7.57
C ALA A 182 28.67 19.34 6.74
N GLY A 183 29.11 20.59 6.81
CA GLY A 183 28.48 21.73 6.13
C GLY A 183 27.36 22.42 6.91
N PHE A 184 27.03 21.94 8.11
CA PHE A 184 25.99 22.51 8.99
C PHE A 184 26.59 23.04 10.31
N GLU A 185 27.89 23.27 10.35
CA GLU A 185 28.61 23.70 11.56
C GLU A 185 28.23 25.12 12.02
N LYS A 186 27.46 25.86 11.20
CA LYS A 186 27.13 27.28 11.41
C LYS A 186 25.63 27.60 11.27
N LEU A 187 24.73 26.62 11.21
CA LEU A 187 23.31 26.92 11.14
C LEU A 187 22.86 27.52 12.48
N PHE A 188 22.66 28.84 12.54
CA PHE A 188 22.23 29.53 13.77
C PHE A 188 20.71 29.62 13.84
N GLU A 189 20.14 29.51 15.05
CA GLU A 189 18.70 29.63 15.31
C GLU A 189 18.10 30.90 14.68
N LYS A 190 18.84 32.02 14.75
CA LYS A 190 18.44 33.28 14.14
C LYS A 190 18.32 33.21 12.62
N GLU A 191 19.30 32.60 11.95
CA GLU A 191 19.28 32.44 10.49
C GLU A 191 18.11 31.56 10.05
N PHE A 192 17.74 30.56 10.86
CA PHE A 192 16.57 29.73 10.59
C PHE A 192 15.24 30.46 10.81
N ARG A 193 15.12 31.27 11.88
CA ARG A 193 13.92 32.09 12.13
C ARG A 193 13.69 33.14 11.03
N ASP A 194 14.77 33.62 10.42
CA ASP A 194 14.71 34.60 9.34
C ASP A 194 14.38 33.97 7.96
N MET A 195 14.38 32.62 7.84
CA MET A 195 13.97 31.90 6.63
C MET A 195 12.45 31.80 6.51
N ASP A 196 11.94 31.86 5.27
CA ASP A 196 10.54 31.53 5.01
C ASP A 196 10.28 30.01 5.08
N ASP A 197 9.00 29.63 5.05
CA ASP A 197 8.58 28.22 5.19
C ASP A 197 9.17 27.32 4.09
N ASP A 198 9.31 27.83 2.86
CA ASP A 198 9.85 27.06 1.73
C ASP A 198 11.37 26.85 1.88
N GLU A 199 12.10 27.89 2.30
CA GLU A 199 13.53 27.84 2.61
C GLU A 199 13.83 26.86 3.75
N GLN A 200 13.01 26.86 4.81
CA GLN A 200 13.12 25.91 5.91
C GLN A 200 12.87 24.46 5.44
N LEU A 201 11.87 24.24 4.57
CA LEU A 201 11.57 22.93 4.00
C LEU A 201 12.71 22.41 3.12
N GLU A 202 13.32 23.27 2.30
CA GLU A 202 14.50 22.92 1.51
C GLU A 202 15.70 22.56 2.39
N LEU A 203 15.90 23.27 3.50
CA LEU A 203 16.96 22.98 4.45
C LEU A 203 16.79 21.59 5.06
N PHE A 204 15.57 21.23 5.47
CA PHE A 204 15.28 19.89 5.98
C PHE A 204 15.48 18.80 4.92
N ASP A 205 15.11 19.06 3.66
CA ASP A 205 15.40 18.12 2.56
C ASP A 205 16.91 17.94 2.35
N LYS A 206 17.71 19.01 2.44
CA LYS A 206 19.19 18.96 2.37
C LYS A 206 19.78 18.15 3.51
N ILE A 207 19.34 18.38 4.75
CA ILE A 207 19.75 17.63 5.94
C ILE A 207 19.42 16.14 5.78
N ALA A 208 18.19 15.83 5.37
CA ALA A 208 17.75 14.47 5.15
C ALA A 208 18.63 13.80 4.08
N LEU A 209 18.85 14.45 2.93
CA LEU A 209 19.67 13.94 1.85
C LEU A 209 21.12 13.65 2.27
N LEU A 210 21.73 14.51 3.08
CA LEU A 210 23.09 14.28 3.59
C LEU A 210 23.16 13.03 4.47
N ILE A 211 22.21 12.87 5.39
CA ILE A 211 22.16 11.67 6.23
C ILE A 211 21.84 10.44 5.37
N GLU A 212 21.00 10.57 4.34
CA GLU A 212 20.69 9.49 3.42
C GLU A 212 21.89 9.07 2.58
N ASN A 213 22.70 9.99 2.07
CA ASN A 213 23.93 9.66 1.35
C ASN A 213 24.84 8.78 2.18
N ASP A 214 25.01 9.13 3.45
CA ASP A 214 25.86 8.36 4.34
C ASP A 214 25.20 7.05 4.78
N ASP A 215 23.99 7.08 5.32
CA ASP A 215 23.44 5.96 6.10
C ASP A 215 22.52 5.03 5.31
N CYS A 216 22.09 5.44 4.12
CA CYS A 216 21.22 4.63 3.28
C CYS A 216 21.92 3.35 2.82
N GLY A 217 21.24 2.22 2.99
CA GLY A 217 21.67 0.93 2.47
C GLY A 217 22.89 0.29 3.14
N LYS A 218 23.43 0.89 4.21
CA LYS A 218 24.56 0.31 4.97
C LYS A 218 24.25 -1.09 5.50
N LYS A 219 23.02 -1.37 5.95
CA LYS A 219 22.59 -2.66 6.52
C LYS A 219 21.98 -3.64 5.51
N ARG A 220 22.10 -3.39 4.20
CA ARG A 220 21.60 -4.31 3.16
C ARG A 220 22.14 -5.73 3.29
N TYR A 221 23.37 -5.90 3.78
CA TYR A 221 23.96 -7.23 4.01
C TYR A 221 23.18 -8.09 5.02
N LEU A 222 22.40 -7.47 5.91
CA LEU A 222 21.52 -8.17 6.86
C LEU A 222 20.15 -8.53 6.27
N ARG A 223 19.83 -8.06 5.07
CA ARG A 223 18.51 -8.22 4.47
C ARG A 223 18.28 -9.68 4.04
N LYS A 224 17.13 -10.20 4.44
CA LYS A 224 16.69 -11.58 4.17
C LYS A 224 15.29 -11.54 3.57
N CYS A 225 15.05 -12.35 2.55
CA CYS A 225 13.70 -12.57 2.04
C CYS A 225 12.84 -13.27 3.09
N ILE A 226 11.53 -13.16 2.92
CA ILE A 226 10.52 -13.70 3.82
C ILE A 226 10.73 -15.20 4.04
N GLU A 227 10.92 -15.98 2.97
CA GLU A 227 11.13 -17.43 3.07
C GLU A 227 12.39 -17.79 3.88
N CYS A 228 13.51 -17.07 3.68
CA CYS A 228 14.70 -17.27 4.49
C CYS A 228 14.49 -16.87 5.95
N LYS A 229 13.66 -15.86 6.23
CA LYS A 229 13.31 -15.49 7.60
C LYS A 229 12.46 -16.58 8.26
N PHE A 230 11.48 -17.11 7.53
CA PHE A 230 10.59 -18.19 7.96
C PHE A 230 11.37 -19.45 8.33
N ARG A 231 12.18 -19.99 7.40
CA ARG A 231 12.97 -21.21 7.62
C ARG A 231 13.94 -21.13 8.80
N LYS A 232 14.37 -19.91 9.17
CA LYS A 232 15.26 -19.66 10.30
C LYS A 232 14.53 -19.37 11.61
N GLY A 233 13.19 -19.44 11.64
CA GLY A 233 12.38 -19.08 12.82
C GLY A 233 12.53 -17.60 13.22
N SER A 234 12.91 -16.73 12.29
CA SER A 234 13.23 -15.31 12.55
C SER A 234 12.11 -14.34 12.16
N LEU A 235 10.90 -14.86 11.90
CA LEU A 235 9.71 -14.02 11.80
C LEU A 235 9.33 -13.53 13.19
N SER A 236 8.99 -12.25 13.32
CA SER A 236 8.61 -11.66 14.61
C SER A 236 7.39 -12.38 15.20
N HIS A 237 7.39 -12.64 16.51
CA HIS A 237 6.26 -13.23 17.21
C HIS A 237 4.96 -12.43 17.03
N ARG A 238 5.01 -11.11 16.89
CA ARG A 238 3.83 -10.26 16.60
C ARG A 238 3.20 -10.55 15.23
N LEU A 239 3.95 -11.14 14.31
CA LEU A 239 3.49 -11.54 12.98
C LEU A 239 2.94 -12.98 12.95
N VAL A 240 3.27 -13.77 13.98
CA VAL A 240 2.91 -15.19 14.07
C VAL A 240 1.83 -15.45 15.13
N GLY A 241 1.71 -14.61 16.17
CA GLY A 241 0.79 -14.79 17.30
C GLY A 241 -0.53 -14.00 17.19
N ASP A 242 -0.50 -12.76 16.70
CA ASP A 242 -1.70 -11.90 16.63
C ASP A 242 -2.42 -11.98 15.26
N ARG A 243 -1.79 -12.58 14.25
CA ARG A 243 -2.19 -12.45 12.84
C ARG A 243 -2.20 -13.76 12.04
N GLY A 244 -1.72 -14.88 12.60
CA GLY A 244 -1.58 -16.16 11.91
C GLY A 244 -1.16 -17.29 12.86
N SER A 245 -0.52 -18.33 12.33
CA SER A 245 0.07 -19.43 13.10
C SER A 245 1.48 -19.76 12.60
N GLN A 246 2.22 -20.64 13.28
CA GLN A 246 3.54 -21.09 12.79
C GLN A 246 3.44 -21.81 11.43
N SER A 247 2.35 -22.55 11.21
CA SER A 247 2.00 -23.28 9.97
C SER A 247 1.40 -22.36 8.90
N PHE A 248 0.84 -21.22 9.29
CA PHE A 248 0.24 -20.22 8.41
C PHE A 248 0.67 -18.80 8.83
N PRO A 249 1.95 -18.44 8.61
CA PRO A 249 2.45 -17.12 8.99
C PRO A 249 1.85 -16.04 8.09
N VAL A 250 1.40 -14.94 8.69
CA VAL A 250 0.84 -13.78 7.97
C VAL A 250 1.70 -12.55 8.23
N ILE A 251 2.18 -11.92 7.16
CA ILE A 251 3.08 -10.77 7.27
C ILE A 251 2.58 -9.58 6.43
N PRO A 252 2.83 -8.34 6.86
CA PRO A 252 2.69 -7.17 6.01
C PRO A 252 3.56 -7.27 4.76
N SER A 253 3.05 -6.74 3.65
CA SER A 253 3.71 -6.65 2.34
C SER A 253 3.63 -5.21 1.82
N ARG A 254 3.24 -5.00 0.56
CA ARG A 254 3.08 -3.67 -0.07
C ARG A 254 1.86 -2.93 0.42
N ARG A 255 1.89 -1.59 0.29
CA ARG A 255 0.67 -0.78 0.25
C ARG A 255 0.22 -0.64 -1.19
N VAL A 256 -1.05 -0.88 -1.45
CA VAL A 256 -1.65 -0.77 -2.79
C VAL A 256 -2.88 0.10 -2.70
N GLY A 257 -3.02 0.96 -3.69
CA GLY A 257 -4.21 1.78 -3.87
C GLY A 257 -5.33 0.99 -4.53
N PHE A 258 -6.53 1.03 -3.95
CA PHE A 258 -7.71 0.42 -4.57
C PHE A 258 -8.83 1.44 -4.70
N LYS A 259 -9.61 1.33 -5.77
CA LYS A 259 -10.80 2.17 -6.00
C LYS A 259 -11.96 1.78 -5.06
N SER A 260 -11.98 0.53 -4.57
CA SER A 260 -13.00 0.04 -3.63
C SER A 260 -12.56 -1.18 -2.81
N ASP A 261 -13.31 -1.49 -1.74
CA ASP A 261 -13.17 -2.75 -0.98
C ASP A 261 -13.41 -3.99 -1.88
N LEU A 262 -14.27 -3.90 -2.90
CA LEU A 262 -14.52 -4.98 -3.86
C LEU A 262 -13.26 -5.25 -4.70
N ASP A 263 -12.69 -4.19 -5.28
CA ASP A 263 -11.46 -4.23 -6.07
C ASP A 263 -10.25 -4.69 -5.24
N ARG A 264 -10.20 -4.36 -3.95
CA ARG A 264 -9.17 -4.88 -3.03
C ARG A 264 -9.16 -6.41 -2.95
N ASN A 265 -10.35 -7.02 -2.83
CA ASN A 265 -10.50 -8.47 -2.63
C ASN A 265 -10.54 -9.24 -3.96
N PHE A 266 -11.09 -8.63 -5.02
CA PHE A 266 -11.23 -9.18 -6.36
C PHE A 266 -10.67 -8.20 -7.41
N PRO A 267 -9.34 -7.93 -7.37
CA PRO A 267 -8.71 -6.93 -8.23
C PRO A 267 -8.99 -7.16 -9.70
N GLY A 268 -9.54 -6.14 -10.37
CA GLY A 268 -9.83 -6.18 -11.80
C GLY A 268 -10.79 -7.29 -12.26
N PHE A 269 -11.42 -8.04 -11.35
CA PHE A 269 -12.39 -9.08 -11.73
C PHE A 269 -13.63 -8.46 -12.40
N LEU A 270 -14.14 -7.37 -11.83
CA LEU A 270 -15.35 -6.72 -12.36
C LEU A 270 -15.14 -6.20 -13.79
N GLY A 271 -13.91 -5.80 -14.16
CA GLY A 271 -13.57 -5.40 -15.53
C GLY A 271 -13.40 -6.55 -16.51
N THR A 272 -13.56 -7.81 -16.06
CA THR A 272 -13.63 -8.97 -16.97
C THR A 272 -15.07 -9.36 -17.33
N LEU A 273 -16.05 -8.74 -16.67
CA LEU A 273 -17.46 -9.01 -16.90
C LEU A 273 -17.96 -8.26 -18.12
N LYS A 274 -18.88 -8.85 -18.89
CA LYS A 274 -19.47 -8.21 -20.08
C LYS A 274 -20.33 -7.01 -19.71
N SER A 275 -20.80 -6.99 -18.46
CA SER A 275 -21.54 -5.90 -17.83
C SER A 275 -20.80 -4.62 -17.58
N GLU A 276 -19.52 -4.54 -17.93
CA GLU A 276 -18.75 -3.31 -17.77
C GLU A 276 -19.36 -2.19 -18.62
N GLN A 277 -20.25 -1.40 -18.00
CA GLN A 277 -20.38 -0.01 -18.37
C GLN A 277 -19.14 0.71 -17.86
N PRO A 278 -18.55 1.61 -18.66
CA PRO A 278 -17.44 2.41 -18.19
C PRO A 278 -17.91 3.13 -16.94
N PHE A 279 -17.39 2.73 -15.77
CA PHE A 279 -17.50 3.54 -14.57
C PHE A 279 -16.95 4.90 -14.97
N VAL A 280 -17.83 5.90 -15.17
CA VAL A 280 -17.39 7.27 -15.35
C VAL A 280 -16.46 7.53 -14.18
N GLU A 281 -15.18 7.70 -14.48
CA GLU A 281 -14.17 7.88 -13.47
C GLU A 281 -14.56 9.11 -12.68
N SER A 282 -15.14 8.88 -11.51
CA SER A 282 -15.35 9.93 -10.55
C SER A 282 -13.93 10.29 -10.11
N HIS A 283 -13.37 11.33 -10.72
CA HIS A 283 -12.05 11.91 -10.42
C HIS A 283 -11.91 12.35 -8.95
N SER A 284 -12.95 12.13 -8.14
CA SER A 284 -13.14 12.55 -6.75
C SER A 284 -13.16 11.41 -5.72
N VAL A 285 -13.12 10.12 -6.12
CA VAL A 285 -12.97 9.03 -5.12
C VAL A 285 -11.48 8.77 -4.94
N GLY A 286 -10.92 9.35 -3.88
CA GLY A 286 -9.53 9.14 -3.49
C GLY A 286 -9.19 7.65 -3.44
N VAL A 287 -8.04 7.29 -4.02
CA VAL A 287 -7.51 5.92 -3.97
C VAL A 287 -7.16 5.60 -2.51
N TYR A 288 -7.84 4.60 -1.93
CA TYR A 288 -7.55 4.16 -0.57
C TYR A 288 -6.29 3.30 -0.56
N LEU A 289 -5.26 3.72 0.19
CA LEU A 289 -4.00 2.98 0.32
C LEU A 289 -4.10 1.90 1.42
N TYR A 290 -4.32 0.65 1.00
CA TYR A 290 -4.39 -0.49 1.91
C TYR A 290 -3.04 -1.19 2.04
N THR A 291 -2.68 -1.58 3.26
CA THR A 291 -1.58 -2.53 3.49
C THR A 291 -2.06 -3.92 3.10
N MET A 292 -1.36 -4.55 2.16
CA MET A 292 -1.56 -5.94 1.75
C MET A 292 -0.76 -6.86 2.65
N TYR A 293 -1.22 -8.10 2.77
CA TYR A 293 -0.61 -9.13 3.60
C TYR A 293 -0.28 -10.34 2.76
N MET A 294 0.82 -11.02 3.09
CA MET A 294 1.24 -12.27 2.47
C MET A 294 1.13 -13.39 3.49
N ALA A 295 0.68 -14.56 3.03
CA ALA A 295 0.69 -15.79 3.80
C ALA A 295 1.42 -16.90 3.05
N ARG A 296 2.02 -17.83 3.79
CA ARG A 296 2.64 -19.03 3.22
C ARG A 296 1.62 -20.16 3.20
N CYS A 297 1.35 -20.71 2.03
CA CYS A 297 0.47 -21.87 1.93
C CYS A 297 1.13 -23.10 2.57
N SER A 298 0.42 -23.79 3.45
CA SER A 298 0.89 -25.01 4.11
C SER A 298 1.06 -26.20 3.15
N ARG A 299 0.37 -26.20 2.00
CA ARG A 299 0.40 -27.26 0.97
C ARG A 299 1.49 -27.05 -0.08
N CYS A 300 1.44 -25.93 -0.81
CA CYS A 300 2.40 -25.67 -1.90
C CYS A 300 3.62 -24.87 -1.46
N GLU A 301 3.69 -24.44 -0.20
CA GLU A 301 4.80 -23.70 0.39
C GLU A 301 5.08 -22.32 -0.24
N ARG A 302 4.19 -21.86 -1.13
CA ARG A 302 4.33 -20.56 -1.80
C ARG A 302 3.77 -19.45 -0.92
N TRP A 303 4.49 -18.34 -0.92
CA TRP A 303 3.99 -17.07 -0.39
C TRP A 303 3.07 -16.43 -1.40
N GLN A 304 1.84 -16.14 -1.00
CA GLN A 304 0.86 -15.44 -1.82
C GLN A 304 0.18 -14.35 -1.00
N GLU A 305 -0.42 -13.37 -1.67
CA GLU A 305 -1.23 -12.37 -0.96
C GLU A 305 -2.42 -13.07 -0.30
N ILE A 306 -2.84 -12.55 0.85
CA ILE A 306 -3.84 -13.20 1.70
C ILE A 306 -5.20 -13.36 1.00
N ARG A 307 -5.49 -12.48 0.03
CA ARG A 307 -6.65 -12.56 -0.86
C ARG A 307 -6.61 -13.71 -1.86
N SER A 308 -5.50 -14.45 -1.95
CA SER A 308 -5.42 -15.73 -2.68
C SER A 308 -5.78 -16.92 -1.80
N PHE A 309 -6.03 -16.71 -0.50
CA PHE A 309 -6.45 -17.75 0.44
C PHE A 309 -7.93 -17.63 0.73
N ARG A 310 -8.58 -18.77 0.95
CA ARG A 310 -10.00 -18.82 1.31
C ARG A 310 -10.14 -19.41 2.70
N LEU A 311 -10.82 -18.65 3.57
CA LEU A 311 -11.25 -19.13 4.88
C LEU A 311 -12.71 -19.54 4.77
N GLU A 312 -13.04 -20.76 5.17
CA GLU A 312 -14.43 -21.18 5.31
C GLU A 312 -15.17 -20.26 6.30
N GLY A 313 -16.33 -19.74 5.91
CA GLY A 313 -17.26 -19.05 6.81
C GLY A 313 -17.12 -17.52 6.92
N HIS A 314 -16.07 -16.90 6.38
CA HIS A 314 -15.91 -15.44 6.48
C HIS A 314 -16.61 -14.68 5.35
N ARG A 315 -17.65 -13.92 5.71
CA ARG A 315 -18.42 -13.07 4.77
C ARG A 315 -17.66 -11.84 4.27
N TRP A 316 -16.60 -11.42 4.97
CA TRP A 316 -15.98 -10.09 4.78
C TRP A 316 -14.54 -10.10 4.27
N GLY A 317 -13.93 -11.28 4.10
CA GLY A 317 -12.51 -11.39 3.82
C GLY A 317 -11.62 -10.98 5.00
N TRP A 318 -10.31 -10.94 4.76
CA TRP A 318 -9.33 -10.44 5.72
C TRP A 318 -9.44 -8.91 5.86
N ARG A 319 -10.28 -8.43 6.79
CA ARG A 319 -10.31 -7.03 7.20
C ARG A 319 -9.37 -6.83 8.40
N HIS A 320 -8.37 -5.97 8.22
CA HIS A 320 -7.77 -5.25 9.34
C HIS A 320 -8.49 -3.90 9.44
N GLY A 321 -9.27 -3.72 10.50
CA GLY A 321 -9.77 -2.44 10.97
C GLY A 321 -9.39 -2.28 12.43
N ILE A 322 -9.25 -1.05 12.90
CA ILE A 322 -9.05 -0.70 14.32
C ILE A 322 -10.35 -0.94 15.13
N SER A 323 -11.48 -1.23 14.47
CA SER A 323 -12.74 -1.58 15.13
C SER A 323 -12.84 -3.09 15.43
N GLU A 324 -13.39 -3.37 16.61
CA GLU A 324 -13.58 -4.69 17.25
C GLU A 324 -14.50 -5.67 16.48
N GLU A 325 -14.95 -5.32 15.28
CA GLU A 325 -15.85 -6.16 14.46
C GLU A 325 -15.14 -7.00 13.40
N ALA A 326 -13.81 -6.91 13.30
CA ALA A 326 -13.05 -7.93 12.57
C ALA A 326 -13.05 -9.18 13.44
N GLU A 327 -13.99 -10.11 13.20
CA GLU A 327 -13.97 -11.46 13.77
C GLU A 327 -12.55 -12.00 13.66
N SER A 328 -11.86 -12.06 14.81
CA SER A 328 -10.54 -12.67 14.94
C SER A 328 -10.65 -14.05 14.29
N PRO A 329 -9.97 -14.30 13.16
CA PRO A 329 -10.12 -15.56 12.47
C PRO A 329 -9.85 -16.69 13.45
N GLY A 330 -10.87 -17.54 13.64
CA GLY A 330 -10.81 -18.64 14.58
C GLY A 330 -9.58 -19.52 14.32
N LYS A 331 -9.13 -20.22 15.36
CA LYS A 331 -7.91 -21.05 15.47
C LYS A 331 -7.66 -22.13 14.39
N LYS A 332 -8.36 -22.14 13.25
CA LYS A 332 -8.23 -23.08 12.13
C LYS A 332 -7.47 -22.51 10.93
N HIS A 333 -6.37 -21.78 11.17
CA HIS A 333 -5.52 -21.29 10.06
C HIS A 333 -4.90 -22.43 9.24
N ASP A 334 -4.73 -23.61 9.85
CA ASP A 334 -4.06 -24.77 9.24
C ASP A 334 -4.83 -25.41 8.07
N THR A 335 -6.13 -25.11 7.96
CA THR A 335 -6.99 -25.56 6.84
C THR A 335 -7.09 -24.53 5.70
N SER A 336 -6.35 -23.42 5.78
CA SER A 336 -6.38 -22.36 4.76
C SER A 336 -5.50 -22.75 3.57
N PHE A 337 -6.13 -22.99 2.42
CA PHE A 337 -5.42 -23.26 1.16
C PHE A 337 -5.45 -22.02 0.26
N CYS A 338 -4.40 -21.85 -0.55
CA CYS A 338 -4.48 -20.91 -1.67
C CYS A 338 -5.46 -21.44 -2.73
N ASN A 339 -5.94 -20.59 -3.62
CA ASN A 339 -6.93 -20.93 -4.65
C ASN A 339 -6.57 -22.22 -5.41
N LYS A 340 -5.34 -22.35 -5.93
CA LYS A 340 -4.89 -23.58 -6.59
C LYS A 340 -4.90 -24.80 -5.68
N CYS A 341 -4.32 -24.71 -4.48
CA CYS A 341 -4.33 -25.86 -3.57
C CYS A 341 -5.75 -26.25 -3.14
N LEU A 342 -6.68 -25.29 -3.04
CA LEU A 342 -8.09 -25.57 -2.76
C LEU A 342 -8.72 -26.31 -3.94
N ALA A 343 -8.53 -25.82 -5.17
CA ALA A 343 -9.04 -26.47 -6.38
C ALA A 343 -8.45 -27.88 -6.57
N ASP A 344 -7.15 -28.05 -6.36
CA ASP A 344 -6.45 -29.34 -6.48
C ASP A 344 -6.94 -30.35 -5.42
N THR A 345 -7.30 -29.88 -4.22
CA THR A 345 -7.68 -30.76 -3.09
C THR A 345 -9.17 -31.05 -3.06
N ARG A 346 -10.01 -30.07 -3.38
CA ARG A 346 -11.48 -30.12 -3.19
C ARG A 346 -12.28 -29.96 -4.47
N GLY A 347 -11.60 -29.87 -5.61
CA GLY A 347 -12.23 -29.61 -6.90
C GLY A 347 -12.46 -28.13 -7.16
N ARG A 348 -12.57 -27.83 -8.44
CA ARG A 348 -12.84 -26.48 -8.95
C ARG A 348 -14.20 -25.96 -8.49
N GLU A 349 -15.21 -26.80 -8.45
CA GLU A 349 -16.58 -26.45 -8.04
C GLU A 349 -16.63 -25.85 -6.62
N GLN A 350 -15.88 -26.43 -5.67
CA GLN A 350 -15.82 -25.91 -4.31
C GLN A 350 -15.16 -24.52 -4.23
N LEU A 351 -14.15 -24.28 -5.07
CA LEU A 351 -13.53 -22.95 -5.20
C LEU A 351 -14.54 -21.96 -5.77
N THR A 352 -15.24 -22.33 -6.85
CA THR A 352 -16.31 -21.53 -7.47
C THR A 352 -17.38 -21.15 -6.44
N GLU A 353 -17.90 -22.11 -5.70
CA GLU A 353 -18.92 -21.87 -4.67
C GLU A 353 -18.43 -20.89 -3.59
N THR A 354 -17.20 -21.08 -3.10
CA THR A 354 -16.61 -20.25 -2.05
C THR A 354 -16.41 -18.81 -2.51
N LEU A 355 -15.88 -18.62 -3.72
CA LEU A 355 -15.69 -17.31 -4.33
C LEU A 355 -17.03 -16.60 -4.56
N THR A 356 -18.03 -17.35 -5.05
CA THR A 356 -19.37 -16.83 -5.35
C THR A 356 -20.04 -16.32 -4.09
N LYS A 357 -20.06 -17.12 -3.01
CA LYS A 357 -20.62 -16.70 -1.71
C LYS A 357 -19.97 -15.41 -1.19
N TRP A 358 -18.65 -15.29 -1.34
CA TRP A 358 -17.92 -14.12 -0.85
C TRP A 358 -18.18 -12.87 -1.68
N ILE A 359 -18.04 -12.93 -3.01
CA ILE A 359 -18.24 -11.75 -3.85
C ILE A 359 -19.69 -11.25 -3.78
N LEU A 360 -20.67 -12.16 -3.75
CA LEU A 360 -22.08 -11.80 -3.60
C LEU A 360 -22.34 -11.10 -2.26
N ALA A 361 -21.74 -11.57 -1.16
CA ALA A 361 -21.87 -10.89 0.13
C ALA A 361 -21.27 -9.46 0.12
N LEU A 362 -20.14 -9.26 -0.56
CA LEU A 362 -19.55 -7.92 -0.71
C LEU A 362 -20.41 -7.01 -1.61
N LEU A 363 -20.96 -7.56 -2.70
CA LEU A 363 -21.87 -6.84 -3.59
C LEU A 363 -23.15 -6.45 -2.87
N ASP A 364 -23.79 -7.37 -2.16
CA ASP A 364 -25.02 -7.12 -1.40
C ASP A 364 -24.82 -6.01 -0.34
N LYS A 365 -23.68 -5.99 0.35
CA LYS A 365 -23.32 -4.89 1.26
C LYS A 365 -23.18 -3.57 0.53
N ARG A 366 -22.53 -3.55 -0.63
CA ARG A 366 -22.31 -2.31 -1.40
C ARG A 366 -23.61 -1.79 -2.01
N LEU A 367 -24.47 -2.67 -2.50
CA LEU A 367 -25.81 -2.37 -2.98
C LEU A 367 -26.67 -1.77 -1.87
N SER A 368 -26.67 -2.39 -0.69
CA SER A 368 -27.37 -1.87 0.49
C SER A 368 -26.86 -0.47 0.88
N LEU A 369 -25.54 -0.24 0.79
CA LEU A 369 -24.96 1.08 1.06
C LEU A 369 -25.47 2.15 0.09
N TYR A 370 -25.58 1.85 -1.21
CA TYR A 370 -26.11 2.80 -2.19
C TYR A 370 -27.58 3.11 -1.96
N VAL A 371 -28.42 2.12 -1.65
CA VAL A 371 -29.84 2.37 -1.31
C VAL A 371 -29.93 3.22 -0.04
N SER A 372 -29.11 2.94 0.97
CA SER A 372 -29.03 3.74 2.19
C SER A 372 -28.59 5.19 1.92
N GLN A 373 -27.64 5.41 1.01
CA GLN A 373 -27.26 6.75 0.57
C GLN A 373 -28.40 7.48 -0.15
N LEU A 374 -29.18 6.79 -0.98
CA LEU A 374 -30.35 7.38 -1.64
C LEU A 374 -31.44 7.77 -0.63
N PHE A 375 -31.72 6.91 0.35
CA PHE A 375 -32.61 7.28 1.45
C PHE A 375 -32.07 8.42 2.27
N HIS A 376 -30.77 8.48 2.53
CA HIS A 376 -30.18 9.61 3.23
C HIS A 376 -30.38 10.91 2.46
N LEU A 377 -30.16 10.92 1.13
CA LEU A 377 -30.44 12.07 0.28
C LEU A 377 -31.92 12.47 0.32
N LEU A 378 -32.83 11.50 0.24
CA LEU A 378 -34.26 11.75 0.41
C LEU A 378 -34.57 12.31 1.80
N ASN A 379 -33.94 11.79 2.84
CA ASN A 379 -34.14 12.23 4.21
C ASN A 379 -33.56 13.62 4.49
N THR A 380 -32.52 14.05 3.76
CA THR A 380 -32.06 15.45 3.83
C THR A 380 -33.11 16.43 3.30
N GLN A 381 -34.09 15.96 2.51
CA GLN A 381 -35.24 16.78 2.12
C GLN A 381 -36.18 17.11 3.29
N TYR A 382 -36.15 16.34 4.40
CA TYR A 382 -36.87 16.74 5.63
C TYR A 382 -36.42 18.10 6.16
N TYR A 383 -35.17 18.49 5.90
CA TYR A 383 -34.58 19.75 6.36
C TYR A 383 -34.49 20.79 5.23
N THR A 384 -34.95 20.45 4.03
CA THR A 384 -35.05 21.39 2.90
C THR A 384 -36.26 22.31 3.14
N PRO A 385 -36.30 23.56 2.65
CA PRO A 385 -37.32 24.51 3.07
C PRO A 385 -38.66 24.19 2.39
N VAL A 386 -39.38 23.23 2.95
CA VAL A 386 -40.81 22.93 2.67
C VAL A 386 -41.67 24.18 2.92
N TYR A 387 -41.17 25.15 3.68
CA TYR A 387 -41.76 26.48 3.89
C TYR A 387 -41.92 27.32 2.61
N HIS A 388 -41.30 26.93 1.49
CA HIS A 388 -41.47 27.58 0.19
C HIS A 388 -42.59 26.96 -0.67
N LEU A 389 -43.17 25.83 -0.26
CA LEU A 389 -44.38 25.29 -0.86
C LEU A 389 -45.62 25.92 -0.21
N PRO A 390 -46.74 26.06 -0.93
CA PRO A 390 -48.01 26.41 -0.32
C PRO A 390 -48.42 25.34 0.72
N GLN A 391 -49.25 25.75 1.69
CA GLN A 391 -49.53 24.94 2.88
C GLN A 391 -50.08 23.54 2.55
N ALA A 392 -50.97 23.43 1.56
CA ALA A 392 -51.57 22.15 1.17
C ALA A 392 -50.52 21.16 0.62
N GLU A 393 -49.66 21.61 -0.29
CA GLU A 393 -48.59 20.80 -0.86
C GLU A 393 -47.50 20.47 0.18
N ALA A 394 -47.21 21.40 1.08
CA ALA A 394 -46.29 21.20 2.19
C ALA A 394 -46.78 20.11 3.17
N GLU A 395 -48.08 20.13 3.52
CA GLU A 395 -48.72 19.12 4.37
C GLU A 395 -48.72 17.75 3.68
N GLU A 396 -49.08 17.68 2.40
CA GLU A 396 -49.04 16.45 1.61
C GLU A 396 -47.64 15.86 1.55
N TRP A 397 -46.61 16.68 1.30
CA TRP A 397 -45.22 16.23 1.33
C TRP A 397 -44.81 15.71 2.71
N GLY A 398 -45.23 16.38 3.78
CA GLY A 398 -45.02 15.94 5.16
C GLY A 398 -45.57 14.55 5.42
N VAL A 399 -46.78 14.24 4.94
CA VAL A 399 -47.40 12.92 5.05
C VAL A 399 -46.62 11.87 4.24
N LEU A 400 -46.25 12.17 3.00
CA LEU A 400 -45.48 11.24 2.14
C LEU A 400 -44.11 10.91 2.76
N LEU A 401 -43.45 11.88 3.37
CA LEU A 401 -42.20 11.68 4.07
C LEU A 401 -42.37 10.84 5.34
N GLN A 402 -43.42 11.08 6.15
CA GLN A 402 -43.73 10.25 7.33
C GLN A 402 -43.97 8.78 6.98
N GLN A 403 -44.55 8.52 5.81
CA GLN A 403 -44.73 7.17 5.27
C GLN A 403 -43.44 6.56 4.68
N THR A 404 -42.34 7.31 4.62
CA THR A 404 -41.07 6.85 4.08
C THR A 404 -40.16 6.40 5.21
N PRO A 405 -39.57 5.18 5.14
CA PRO A 405 -38.69 4.68 6.18
C PRO A 405 -37.51 5.61 6.47
N ARG A 406 -37.28 5.91 7.74
CA ARG A 406 -36.07 6.62 8.19
C ARG A 406 -34.91 5.65 8.24
N VAL A 407 -34.16 5.58 7.15
CA VAL A 407 -32.95 4.76 7.06
C VAL A 407 -31.75 5.54 7.59
N ILE A 408 -31.05 4.95 8.57
CA ILE A 408 -29.77 5.47 9.09
C ILE A 408 -28.63 4.79 8.31
N LEU A 409 -27.69 5.62 7.83
CA LEU A 409 -26.53 5.15 7.07
C LEU A 409 -25.75 4.09 7.87
N GLY A 410 -25.61 2.88 7.31
CA GLY A 410 -24.75 1.83 7.84
C GLY A 410 -25.39 0.88 8.86
N LEU A 411 -26.64 1.09 9.30
CA LEU A 411 -27.33 0.25 10.31
C LEU A 411 -28.42 -0.66 9.74
N THR A 412 -28.93 -0.40 8.54
CA THR A 412 -29.99 -1.19 7.92
C THR A 412 -29.42 -2.19 6.92
N SER A 413 -29.32 -3.46 7.32
CA SER A 413 -29.10 -4.57 6.39
C SER A 413 -30.41 -4.93 5.68
N GLY A 414 -30.34 -5.26 4.38
CA GLY A 414 -31.48 -5.83 3.64
C GLY A 414 -32.33 -4.85 2.82
N LEU A 415 -31.80 -3.67 2.46
CA LEU A 415 -32.50 -2.75 1.56
C LEU A 415 -32.63 -3.37 0.17
N SER A 416 -33.85 -3.37 -0.37
CA SER A 416 -34.25 -4.16 -1.54
C SER A 416 -34.44 -3.31 -2.80
N ARG A 417 -34.87 -3.94 -3.90
CA ARG A 417 -35.29 -3.23 -5.12
C ARG A 417 -36.58 -2.43 -4.88
N GLU A 418 -37.49 -2.93 -4.04
CA GLU A 418 -38.73 -2.24 -3.70
C GLU A 418 -38.45 -0.88 -3.04
N ASP A 419 -37.39 -0.79 -2.23
CA ASP A 419 -36.96 0.45 -1.61
C ASP A 419 -36.50 1.51 -2.63
N LEU A 420 -35.80 1.08 -3.69
CA LEU A 420 -35.41 1.97 -4.78
C LEU A 420 -36.64 2.46 -5.55
N ASP A 421 -37.61 1.59 -5.80
CA ASP A 421 -38.87 1.94 -6.46
C ASP A 421 -39.69 2.94 -5.62
N LEU A 422 -39.66 2.81 -4.29
CA LEU A 422 -40.25 3.78 -3.38
C LEU A 422 -39.55 5.14 -3.49
N ILE A 423 -38.21 5.19 -3.47
CA ILE A 423 -37.45 6.44 -3.64
C ILE A 423 -37.80 7.11 -4.98
N ASN A 424 -37.85 6.34 -6.06
CA ASN A 424 -38.21 6.84 -7.39
C ASN A 424 -39.66 7.34 -7.46
N THR A 425 -40.56 6.71 -6.71
CA THR A 425 -41.94 7.18 -6.56
C THR A 425 -42.01 8.49 -5.79
N ARG A 426 -41.26 8.64 -4.69
CA ARG A 426 -41.18 9.90 -3.93
C ARG A 426 -40.60 11.05 -4.75
N ARG A 427 -39.61 10.79 -5.61
CA ARG A 427 -39.06 11.78 -6.55
C ARG A 427 -40.12 12.33 -7.51
N ARG A 428 -40.96 11.46 -8.06
CA ARG A 428 -42.07 11.84 -8.96
C ARG A 428 -43.12 12.66 -8.22
N GLN A 429 -43.53 12.20 -7.04
CA GLN A 429 -44.53 12.89 -6.22
C GLN A 429 -44.07 14.29 -5.79
N TRP A 430 -42.80 14.47 -5.44
CA TRP A 430 -42.24 15.80 -5.17
C TRP A 430 -42.32 16.72 -6.40
N LYS A 431 -41.97 16.20 -7.58
CA LYS A 431 -42.03 16.97 -8.83
C LYS A 431 -43.46 17.38 -9.16
N ASP A 432 -44.42 16.47 -9.00
CA ASP A 432 -45.84 16.75 -9.20
C ASP A 432 -46.33 17.85 -8.23
N LEU A 433 -45.94 17.79 -6.96
CA LEU A 433 -46.26 18.81 -5.95
C LEU A 433 -45.69 20.18 -6.34
N LEU A 434 -44.43 20.24 -6.74
CA LEU A 434 -43.77 21.47 -7.18
C LEU A 434 -44.44 22.05 -8.44
N ASP A 435 -44.81 21.20 -9.39
CA ASP A 435 -45.48 21.62 -10.62
C ASP A 435 -46.93 22.08 -10.37
N ARG A 436 -47.62 21.54 -9.35
CA ARG A 436 -48.92 22.06 -8.87
C ARG A 436 -48.77 23.42 -8.20
N ALA A 437 -47.78 23.59 -7.33
CA ALA A 437 -47.50 24.86 -6.66
C ALA A 437 -47.18 25.99 -7.67
N LYS A 438 -46.40 25.69 -8.72
CA LYS A 438 -46.12 26.65 -9.80
C LYS A 438 -47.36 27.07 -10.60
N LYS A 439 -48.36 26.20 -10.70
CA LYS A 439 -49.63 26.53 -11.38
C LYS A 439 -50.50 27.45 -10.53
N SER A 440 -50.43 27.35 -9.21
CA SER A 440 -51.18 28.20 -8.30
C SER A 440 -50.54 29.57 -8.08
N ASP A 441 -49.21 29.70 -8.20
CA ASP A 441 -48.49 30.97 -7.98
C ASP A 441 -47.25 31.13 -8.89
N ALA A 442 -47.47 31.32 -10.20
CA ALA A 442 -46.40 31.31 -11.20
C ALA A 442 -45.30 32.37 -11.01
N GLU A 443 -45.56 33.44 -10.26
CA GLU A 443 -44.63 34.57 -10.07
C GLU A 443 -43.71 34.41 -8.84
N ASN A 444 -43.85 33.34 -8.07
CA ASN A 444 -43.07 33.14 -6.85
C ASN A 444 -41.59 32.84 -7.13
N PRO A 445 -40.64 33.72 -6.74
CA PRO A 445 -39.22 33.53 -7.02
C PRO A 445 -38.61 32.35 -6.25
N GLN A 446 -39.28 31.85 -5.20
CA GLN A 446 -38.79 30.73 -4.40
C GLN A 446 -38.85 29.40 -5.17
N TYR A 447 -39.68 29.29 -6.20
CA TYR A 447 -39.76 28.09 -7.03
C TYR A 447 -38.50 27.83 -7.84
N GLN A 448 -37.75 28.87 -8.21
CA GLN A 448 -36.44 28.71 -8.85
C GLN A 448 -35.40 28.11 -7.90
N VAL A 449 -35.49 28.43 -6.60
CA VAL A 449 -34.63 27.84 -5.56
C VAL A 449 -34.98 26.36 -5.37
N LEU A 450 -36.27 26.02 -5.33
CA LEU A 450 -36.73 24.63 -5.23
C LEU A 450 -36.35 23.80 -6.46
N ASP A 451 -36.43 24.35 -7.67
CA ASP A 451 -35.95 23.67 -8.90
C ASP A 451 -34.46 23.38 -8.84
N ASN A 452 -33.64 24.36 -8.46
CA ASN A 452 -32.19 24.16 -8.35
C ASN A 452 -31.82 23.09 -7.31
N LEU A 453 -32.55 23.05 -6.19
CA LEU A 453 -32.39 22.03 -5.15
C LEU A 453 -32.83 20.65 -5.64
N TYR A 454 -33.96 20.58 -6.36
CA TYR A 454 -34.46 19.37 -6.99
C TYR A 454 -33.46 18.84 -8.03
N ASP A 455 -32.97 19.66 -8.94
CA ASP A 455 -32.00 19.28 -9.96
C ASP A 455 -30.68 18.80 -9.35
N LYS A 456 -30.24 19.40 -8.24
CA LYS A 456 -29.07 18.94 -7.49
C LYS A 456 -29.32 17.59 -6.82
N TRP A 457 -30.52 17.37 -6.27
CA TRP A 457 -30.92 16.11 -5.67
C TRP A 457 -31.02 15.00 -6.72
N ILE A 458 -31.68 15.25 -7.86
CA ILE A 458 -31.83 14.32 -8.98
C ILE A 458 -30.45 13.93 -9.52
N ARG A 459 -29.59 14.90 -9.88
CA ARG A 459 -28.24 14.59 -10.39
C ARG A 459 -27.42 13.69 -9.45
N ARG A 460 -27.47 13.96 -8.13
CA ARG A 460 -26.77 13.13 -7.15
C ARG A 460 -27.38 11.75 -7.01
N SER A 461 -28.70 11.68 -7.05
CA SER A 461 -29.45 10.44 -6.92
C SER A 461 -29.28 9.54 -8.12
N ASP A 462 -29.38 10.08 -9.33
CA ASP A 462 -29.18 9.36 -10.59
C ASP A 462 -27.76 8.79 -10.66
N ALA A 463 -26.74 9.57 -10.29
CA ALA A 463 -25.36 9.09 -10.25
C ALA A 463 -25.13 7.94 -9.24
N ILE A 464 -25.90 7.86 -8.17
CA ILE A 464 -25.85 6.73 -7.22
C ILE A 464 -26.65 5.53 -7.76
N GLU A 465 -27.82 5.79 -8.35
CA GLU A 465 -28.68 4.76 -8.93
C GLU A 465 -28.02 4.07 -10.14
N GLU A 466 -27.29 4.80 -10.99
CA GLU A 466 -26.46 4.25 -12.07
C GLU A 466 -25.41 3.28 -11.52
N LYS A 467 -24.70 3.67 -10.44
CA LYS A 467 -23.73 2.80 -9.77
C LYS A 467 -24.39 1.55 -9.17
N TRP A 468 -25.59 1.71 -8.59
CA TRP A 468 -26.37 0.58 -8.08
C TRP A 468 -26.81 -0.37 -9.19
N LYS A 469 -27.34 0.15 -10.31
CA LYS A 469 -27.77 -0.64 -11.48
C LYS A 469 -26.60 -1.41 -12.09
N SER A 470 -25.45 -0.76 -12.24
CA SER A 470 -24.21 -1.41 -12.72
C SER A 470 -23.81 -2.58 -11.81
N LEU A 471 -23.75 -2.38 -10.49
CA LEU A 471 -23.41 -3.47 -9.57
C LEU A 471 -24.46 -4.59 -9.52
N MET A 472 -25.74 -4.27 -9.69
CA MET A 472 -26.81 -5.27 -9.80
C MET A 472 -26.63 -6.14 -11.03
N PHE A 473 -26.28 -5.53 -12.18
CA PHE A 473 -26.00 -6.32 -13.38
C PHE A 473 -24.78 -7.21 -13.16
N CYS A 474 -23.67 -6.69 -12.62
CA CYS A 474 -22.51 -7.52 -12.27
C CYS A 474 -22.90 -8.71 -11.38
N ARG A 475 -23.76 -8.46 -10.39
CA ARG A 475 -24.23 -9.49 -9.46
C ARG A 475 -25.00 -10.60 -10.15
N GLU A 476 -25.94 -10.27 -11.05
CA GLU A 476 -26.70 -11.29 -11.77
C GLU A 476 -25.82 -12.03 -12.80
N GLU A 477 -24.91 -11.33 -13.50
CA GLU A 477 -23.95 -12.00 -14.40
C GLU A 477 -23.04 -13.01 -13.66
N ILE A 478 -22.60 -12.67 -12.44
CA ILE A 478 -21.81 -13.58 -11.59
C ILE A 478 -22.61 -14.80 -11.17
N LYS A 479 -23.91 -14.64 -10.86
CA LYS A 479 -24.77 -15.79 -10.52
C LYS A 479 -25.01 -16.70 -11.71
N ASP A 480 -25.17 -16.12 -12.90
CA ASP A 480 -25.39 -16.85 -14.14
C ASP A 480 -24.10 -17.55 -14.61
N ASN A 481 -22.93 -16.97 -14.32
CA ASN A 481 -21.62 -17.45 -14.77
C ASN A 481 -20.60 -17.52 -13.62
N PRO A 482 -20.84 -18.33 -12.57
CA PRO A 482 -19.98 -18.37 -11.39
C PRO A 482 -18.58 -18.92 -11.72
N GLU A 483 -18.44 -19.74 -12.76
CA GLU A 483 -17.16 -20.31 -13.22
C GLU A 483 -16.12 -19.25 -13.61
N LEU A 484 -16.54 -18.05 -14.02
CA LEU A 484 -15.64 -16.93 -14.31
C LEU A 484 -14.77 -16.57 -13.11
N LEU A 485 -15.29 -16.75 -11.88
CA LEU A 485 -14.54 -16.50 -10.66
C LEU A 485 -13.39 -17.50 -10.49
N ALA A 486 -13.62 -18.79 -10.78
CA ALA A 486 -12.58 -19.81 -10.70
C ALA A 486 -11.51 -19.59 -11.77
N ASP A 487 -11.90 -19.25 -13.01
CA ASP A 487 -10.96 -18.90 -14.07
C ASP A 487 -10.10 -17.69 -13.71
N TRP A 488 -10.73 -16.63 -13.21
CA TRP A 488 -10.02 -15.45 -12.72
C TRP A 488 -9.06 -15.81 -11.57
N ALA A 489 -9.52 -16.59 -10.59
CA ALA A 489 -8.74 -16.95 -9.42
C ALA A 489 -7.53 -17.83 -9.74
N LEU A 490 -7.70 -18.80 -10.65
CA LEU A 490 -6.66 -19.75 -11.05
C LEU A 490 -5.72 -19.16 -12.11
N GLY A 491 -6.22 -18.31 -13.00
CA GLY A 491 -5.42 -17.58 -14.00
C GLY A 491 -4.44 -16.58 -13.38
N ARG A 492 -4.73 -16.11 -12.16
CA ARG A 492 -3.83 -15.24 -11.38
C ARG A 492 -2.90 -16.00 -10.44
N ASP A 493 -3.00 -17.32 -10.34
CA ASP A 493 -2.19 -18.09 -9.39
C ASP A 493 -0.72 -18.11 -9.83
N GLY A 494 0.15 -17.48 -9.02
CA GLY A 494 1.54 -17.19 -9.37
C GLY A 494 1.78 -15.78 -9.92
N ALA A 495 0.75 -15.10 -10.45
CA ALA A 495 0.76 -13.67 -10.73
C ALA A 495 0.50 -12.92 -9.42
N ALA A 496 1.48 -12.96 -8.52
CA ALA A 496 1.25 -12.56 -7.13
C ALA A 496 0.91 -11.05 -6.95
N PHE A 497 0.79 -10.23 -8.02
CA PHE A 497 0.79 -8.77 -7.89
C PHE A 497 -0.03 -7.95 -8.90
N THR A 498 -0.84 -8.55 -9.77
CA THR A 498 -1.79 -7.73 -10.55
C THR A 498 -2.92 -7.19 -9.68
#